data_AF-A0A2E6G6X4-F1
#
_entry.id   AF-A0A2E6G6X4-F1
#
_cell.length_a   1.000
_cell.length_b   1.000
_cell.length_c   1.000
_cell.angle_alpha   90.00
_cell.angle_beta   90.00
_cell.angle_gamma   90.00
#
_symmetry.space_group_name_H-M   'P 1'
#
loop_
_entity.id
_entity.type
_entity.pdbx_description
1 polymer ?
#
loop_
_entity_poly.entity_id
_entity_poly.type
_entity_poly.pdbx_seq_one_letter_code
_entity_poly.pdbx_strand_id
1 'polypeptide(L)' 'MKKKESIKMIVDSLIDDRPKLFIFETEKEEIEINAMDFRDAVLTLEERDGIEKFNEIISIQEISSPIPGVDTIH' A
#
# COMPACT_ATOMS: atom_id res chain seq x y z
N MET A 1 -10.83 -27.43 -17.74
CA MET A 1 -9.98 -26.25 -17.96
C MET A 1 -10.69 -24.90 -17.71
N LYS A 2 -11.99 -24.73 -17.98
CA LYS A 2 -12.71 -23.44 -17.87
C LYS A 2 -12.73 -22.74 -16.49
N LYS A 3 -12.76 -23.50 -15.37
CA LYS A 3 -12.95 -22.90 -14.03
C LYS A 3 -11.74 -22.08 -13.54
N LYS A 4 -10.52 -22.40 -14.02
CA LYS A 4 -9.28 -21.72 -13.60
C LYS A 4 -9.14 -20.34 -14.28
N GLU A 5 -9.59 -20.19 -15.52
CA GLU A 5 -9.57 -18.90 -16.24
C GLU A 5 -10.58 -17.89 -15.67
N SER A 6 -11.77 -18.33 -15.28
CA SER A 6 -12.76 -17.44 -14.65
C SER A 6 -12.30 -16.91 -13.30
N ILE A 7 -11.62 -17.73 -12.49
CA ILE A 7 -11.06 -17.29 -11.21
C ILE A 7 -9.93 -16.28 -11.45
N LYS A 8 -9.06 -16.52 -12.44
CA LYS A 8 -7.98 -15.58 -12.79
C LYS A 8 -8.53 -14.21 -13.23
N MET A 9 -9.56 -14.16 -14.06
CA MET A 9 -10.19 -12.89 -14.48
C MET A 9 -10.84 -12.13 -13.32
N ILE A 10 -11.43 -12.83 -12.36
CA ILE A 10 -12.01 -12.20 -11.16
C ILE A 10 -10.90 -11.65 -10.26
N VAL A 11 -9.82 -12.41 -10.06
CA VAL A 11 -8.67 -11.98 -9.27
C VAL A 11 -7.99 -10.77 -9.94
N ASP A 12 -7.73 -10.81 -11.25
CA ASP A 12 -7.14 -9.71 -11.99
C ASP A 12 -8.01 -8.44 -11.95
N SER A 13 -9.34 -8.58 -11.89
CA SER A 13 -10.28 -7.45 -11.72
C SER A 13 -10.34 -6.91 -10.28
N LEU A 14 -9.80 -7.63 -9.30
CA LEU A 14 -9.72 -7.23 -7.89
C LEU A 14 -8.35 -6.68 -7.52
N ILE A 15 -7.37 -6.73 -8.43
CA ILE A 15 -6.07 -6.09 -8.23
C ILE A 15 -6.29 -4.58 -8.37
N ASP A 16 -6.25 -3.90 -7.23
CA ASP A 16 -6.24 -2.45 -7.19
C ASP A 16 -4.83 -1.97 -7.57
N ASP A 17 -4.60 -1.76 -8.87
CA ASP A 17 -3.35 -1.24 -9.44
C ASP A 17 -3.11 0.26 -9.13
N ARG A 18 -3.90 0.85 -8.22
CA ARG A 18 -3.73 2.25 -7.82
C ARG A 18 -2.68 2.36 -6.72
N PRO A 19 -1.84 3.41 -6.76
CA PRO A 19 -0.94 3.70 -5.67
C PRO A 19 -1.71 3.96 -4.38
N LYS A 20 -1.14 3.47 -3.29
CA LYS A 20 -1.63 3.60 -1.92
C LYS A 20 -0.64 4.42 -1.12
N LEU A 21 -1.16 5.10 -0.10
CA LEU A 21 -0.35 5.81 0.86
C LEU A 21 -0.07 4.90 2.05
N PHE A 22 1.20 4.63 2.31
CA PHE A 22 1.67 3.94 3.51
C PHE A 22 2.24 4.96 4.47
N ILE A 23 1.80 4.93 5.72
CA ILE A 23 2.30 5.78 6.80
C ILE A 23 3.01 4.90 7.81
N PHE A 24 4.31 5.11 7.96
CA PHE A 24 5.15 4.44 8.94
C PHE A 24 5.36 5.36 10.14
N GLU A 25 4.80 5.00 11.29
CA GLU A 25 4.98 5.77 12.52
C GLU A 25 6.23 5.28 13.26
N THR A 26 7.12 6.21 13.63
CA THR A 26 8.29 5.96 14.46
C THR A 26 8.20 6.77 15.75
N GLU A 27 9.13 6.57 16.70
CA GLU A 27 9.18 7.42 17.90
C GLU A 27 9.46 8.91 17.61
N LYS A 28 9.99 9.23 16.43
CA LYS A 28 10.42 10.59 16.07
C LYS A 28 9.42 11.32 15.20
N GLU A 29 8.89 10.61 14.20
CA GLU A 29 8.06 11.19 13.15
C GLU A 29 7.22 10.12 12.43
N GLU A 30 6.27 10.61 11.64
CA GLU A 30 5.49 9.82 10.69
C GLU A 30 6.10 9.96 9.29
N ILE A 31 6.35 8.83 8.62
CA ILE A 31 6.92 8.76 7.29
C ILE A 31 5.86 8.31 6.30
N GLU A 32 5.50 9.22 5.40
CA GLU A 32 4.53 8.97 4.33
C GLU A 32 5.23 8.52 3.05
N ILE A 33 4.78 7.39 2.50
CA ILE A 33 5.29 6.81 1.25
C ILE A 33 4.13 6.40 0.35
N ASN A 34 4.11 6.96 -0.87
CA ASN A 34 3.22 6.51 -1.93
C ASN A 34 3.86 5.35 -2.69
N ALA A 35 3.21 4.20 -2.72
CA ALA A 35 3.73 3.00 -3.37
C ALA A 35 2.60 2.15 -3.98
N MET A 36 2.96 1.27 -4.93
CA MET A 36 2.00 0.35 -5.55
C MET A 36 1.58 -0.75 -4.56
N ASP A 37 2.53 -1.22 -3.76
CA ASP A 37 2.28 -2.19 -2.71
C ASP A 37 3.17 -1.90 -1.48
N PHE A 38 2.92 -2.68 -0.42
CA PHE A 38 3.66 -2.54 0.84
C PHE A 38 5.15 -2.83 0.66
N ARG A 39 5.53 -3.71 -0.26
CA ARG A 39 6.94 -4.07 -0.47
C ARG A 39 7.70 -2.92 -1.08
N ASP A 40 7.13 -2.27 -2.09
CA ASP A 40 7.69 -1.07 -2.70
C ASP A 40 7.79 0.07 -1.66
N ALA A 41 6.80 0.18 -0.76
CA ALA A 41 6.84 1.16 0.32
C ALA A 41 8.02 0.94 1.28
N VAL A 42 8.27 -0.31 1.66
CA VAL A 42 9.39 -0.69 2.54
C VAL A 42 10.74 -0.45 1.86
N LEU A 43 10.89 -0.82 0.59
CA LEU A 43 12.12 -0.55 -0.15
C LEU A 43 12.42 0.95 -0.21
N THR A 44 11.39 1.76 -0.44
CA THR A 44 11.52 3.23 -0.45
C THR A 44 11.91 3.76 0.93
N LEU A 45 11.35 3.19 2.00
CA LEU A 45 11.68 3.56 3.38
C LEU A 45 13.14 3.27 3.72
N GLU A 46 13.63 2.09 3.33
CA GLU A 46 15.02 1.66 3.51
C GLU A 46 15.98 2.57 2.73
N GLU A 47 15.65 2.92 1.48
CA GLU A 47 16.49 3.77 0.62
C GLU A 47 16.52 5.25 1.05
N ARG A 48 15.37 5.80 1.45
CA ARG A 48 15.23 7.25 1.72
C ARG A 48 15.69 7.63 3.11
N ASP A 49 15.24 6.89 4.12
CA ASP A 49 15.38 7.26 5.53
C ASP A 49 16.41 6.40 6.26
N GLY A 50 17.00 5.41 5.58
CA GLY A 50 18.01 4.51 6.16
C GLY A 50 17.48 3.66 7.30
N ILE A 51 16.15 3.51 7.38
CA ILE A 51 15.49 2.66 8.38
C ILE A 51 15.64 1.22 7.92
N GLU A 52 16.76 0.60 8.26
CA GLU A 52 17.07 -0.78 7.93
C GLU A 52 16.29 -1.79 8.81
N LYS A 53 15.60 -1.32 9.86
CA LYS A 53 14.94 -2.19 10.84
C LYS A 53 13.53 -1.73 11.15
N PHE A 54 12.57 -2.61 10.83
CA PHE A 54 11.17 -2.53 11.28
C PHE A 54 10.99 -2.38 12.80
N ASN A 55 12.03 -2.66 13.60
CA ASN A 55 12.00 -2.47 15.05
C ASN A 55 11.85 -1.00 15.46
N GLU A 56 12.14 -0.05 14.56
CA GLU A 56 11.95 1.38 14.80
C GLU A 56 10.53 1.86 14.42
N ILE A 57 9.73 0.97 13.83
CA ILE A 57 8.36 1.25 13.42
C ILE A 57 7.39 0.83 14.54
N ILE A 58 6.64 1.81 15.04
CA ILE A 58 5.59 1.63 16.05
C ILE A 58 4.31 1.11 15.39
N SER A 59 3.91 1.72 14.29
CA SER A 59 2.68 1.39 13.59
C SER A 59 2.81 1.62 12.08
N ILE A 60 1.96 0.93 11.32
CA ILE A 60 1.88 1.06 9.87
C ILE A 60 0.41 1.22 9.51
N GLN A 61 0.10 2.26 8.73
CA GLN A 61 -1.23 2.49 8.19
C GLN A 61 -1.19 2.44 6.66
N GLU A 62 -2.21 1.81 6.07
CA GLU A 62 -2.42 1.79 4.62
C GLU A 62 -3.70 2.57 4.33
N ILE A 63 -3.55 3.65 3.55
CA ILE A 63 -4.66 4.47 3.10
C ILE A 63 -4.83 4.23 1.60
N SER A 64 -5.98 3.66 1.25
CA SER A 64 -6.37 3.47 -0.15
C SER A 64 -6.82 4.79 -0.75
N SER A 65 -6.42 5.05 -2.00
CA SER A 65 -6.92 6.19 -2.75
C SER A 65 -8.46 6.09 -2.91
N PRO A 66 -9.20 7.21 -2.76
CA PRO A 66 -10.64 7.21 -2.96
C PRO A 66 -10.96 6.71 -4.37
N ILE A 67 -11.96 5.84 -4.49
CA ILE A 67 -12.46 5.29 -5.73
C ILE A 67 -13.32 6.38 -6.41
N PRO A 68 -12.85 6.97 -7.52
CA PRO A 68 -13.59 8.04 -8.19
C PRO A 68 -14.99 7.54 -8.60
N GLY A 69 -16.02 8.31 -8.24
CA GLY A 69 -17.41 7.98 -8.54
C GLY A 69 -18.06 6.97 -7.59
N VAL A 70 -17.32 6.42 -6.62
CA VAL A 70 -17.86 5.58 -5.54
C VAL A 70 -17.73 6.30 -4.20
N ASP A 71 -16.52 6.77 -3.89
CA ASP A 71 -16.26 7.52 -2.66
C ASP A 71 -16.64 8.98 -2.87
N THR A 72 -17.89 9.33 -2.51
CA THR A 72 -18.38 10.70 -2.53
C THR A 72 -18.43 11.28 -1.13
N ILE A 73 -17.95 12.53 -0.98
CA ILE A 73 -18.14 13.32 0.24
C ILE A 73 -19.65 13.60 0.36
N HIS A 74 -20.27 13.12 1.45
CA HIS A 74 -21.68 13.37 1.76
C HIS A 74 -21.82 14.57 2.69
#